data_AF-A0AAN6XU75-F1
#
_entry.id   AF-A0AAN6XU75-F1
#
_cell.length_a   1.000
_cell.length_b   1.000
_cell.length_c   1.000
_cell.angle_alpha   90.00
_cell.angle_beta   90.00
_cell.angle_gamma   90.00
#
_symmetry.space_group_name_H-M   'P 1'
#
loop_
_entity.id
_entity.type
_entity.pdbx_description
1 polymer ?
#
loop_
_entity_poly.entity_id
_entity_poly.type
_entity_poly.pdbx_seq_one_letter_code
_entity_poly.pdbx_strand_id
1 'polypeptide(L)'
;GLADTVLQGMAARLEDEDRDVRQAAIEALQGRADLPEKLLEGIAARLEDEDRHVRRAAIQALQGRADLPKKLLEGIAARLKDEDGHVRWLAIKALQGRADLPKKLLKGIAARLEDKHWYFRQVAIETLISQAALPLDDLSSYAKPLYKALLQESFKQHLYLYDSGNTFIGVSLGHISLSSRQYHEKGVVVNLLVEKGAIAVAKDGIQQPPLHLVGEN
;
A
#
# COMPACT_ATOMS: atom_id res chain seq x y z
N GLY A 1 -15.56 -13.46 34.71
CA GLY A 1 -16.54 -14.51 34.36
C GLY A 1 -15.96 -15.47 33.33
N LEU A 2 -16.71 -16.48 32.87
CA LEU A 2 -16.22 -17.48 31.89
C LEU A 2 -15.60 -16.84 30.64
N ALA A 3 -16.15 -15.72 30.17
CA ALA A 3 -15.60 -14.95 29.05
C ALA A 3 -14.17 -14.43 29.33
N ASP A 4 -13.92 -13.88 30.51
CA ASP A 4 -12.57 -13.40 30.89
C ASP A 4 -11.56 -14.55 30.94
N THR A 5 -11.97 -15.71 31.47
CA THR A 5 -11.12 -16.90 31.52
C THR A 5 -10.76 -17.39 30.11
N VAL A 6 -11.72 -17.38 29.18
CA VAL A 6 -11.46 -17.74 27.78
C VAL A 6 -10.54 -16.72 27.11
N LEU A 7 -10.73 -15.42 27.36
CA LEU A 7 -9.86 -14.36 26.82
C LEU A 7 -8.43 -14.48 27.36
N GLN A 8 -8.26 -14.73 28.66
CA GLN A 8 -6.96 -14.97 29.28
C GLN A 8 -6.29 -16.22 28.73
N GLY A 9 -7.05 -17.31 28.59
CA GLY A 9 -6.56 -18.56 28.00
C GLY A 9 -6.07 -18.34 26.57
N MET A 10 -6.84 -17.61 25.75
CA MET A 10 -6.43 -17.29 24.39
C MET A 10 -5.21 -16.38 24.33
N ALA A 11 -5.13 -15.36 25.19
CA ALA A 11 -3.96 -14.50 25.29
C ALA A 11 -2.70 -15.30 25.66
N ALA A 12 -2.81 -16.25 26.59
CA ALA A 12 -1.71 -17.14 26.94
C ALA A 12 -1.27 -18.03 25.76
N ARG A 13 -2.21 -18.54 24.95
CA ARG A 13 -1.89 -19.34 23.76
C ARG A 13 -1.21 -18.53 22.65
N LEU A 14 -1.47 -17.23 22.56
CA LEU A 14 -0.71 -16.35 21.66
C LEU A 14 0.77 -16.28 22.07
N GLU A 15 1.09 -16.41 23.36
CA GLU A 15 2.45 -16.33 23.94
C GLU A 15 3.10 -17.69 24.22
N ASP A 16 2.50 -18.77 23.74
CA ASP A 16 2.98 -20.12 23.99
C ASP A 16 4.40 -20.35 23.42
N GLU A 17 5.21 -21.18 24.07
CA GLU A 17 6.56 -21.48 23.59
C GLU A 17 6.54 -22.25 22.26
N ASP A 18 5.49 -23.06 22.05
CA ASP A 18 5.31 -23.79 20.81
C ASP A 18 4.73 -22.90 19.71
N ARG A 19 5.47 -22.74 18.62
CA ARG A 19 5.04 -21.97 17.44
C ARG A 19 3.73 -22.47 16.84
N ASP A 20 3.44 -23.76 16.90
CA ASP A 20 2.26 -24.36 16.29
C ASP A 20 1.02 -23.99 17.13
N VAL A 21 1.20 -23.89 18.46
CA VAL A 21 0.17 -23.38 19.38
C VAL A 21 -0.07 -21.89 19.15
N ARG A 22 1.00 -21.08 19.00
CA ARG A 22 0.87 -19.65 18.69
C ARG A 22 0.14 -19.44 17.37
N GLN A 23 0.52 -20.17 16.32
CA GLN A 23 -0.12 -20.10 15.01
C GLN A 23 -1.60 -20.48 15.10
N ALA A 24 -1.93 -21.63 15.72
CA ALA A 24 -3.31 -22.08 15.87
C ALA A 24 -4.17 -21.08 16.67
N ALA A 25 -3.59 -20.43 17.68
CA ALA A 25 -4.28 -19.38 18.43
C ALA A 25 -4.63 -18.17 17.56
N ILE A 26 -3.72 -17.74 16.68
CA ILE A 26 -3.99 -16.65 15.74
C ILE A 26 -5.05 -17.05 14.72
N GLU A 27 -4.94 -18.26 14.15
CA GLU A 27 -5.90 -18.79 13.17
C GLU A 27 -7.31 -18.91 13.77
N ALA A 28 -7.43 -19.32 15.04
CA ALA A 28 -8.71 -19.37 15.75
C ALA A 28 -9.35 -17.98 15.96
N LEU A 29 -8.55 -16.91 15.90
CA LEU A 29 -9.00 -15.52 16.01
C LEU A 29 -9.23 -14.85 14.65
N GLN A 30 -8.79 -15.46 13.56
CA GLN A 30 -8.93 -14.92 12.22
C GLN A 30 -10.40 -14.77 11.82
N GLY A 31 -10.72 -13.66 11.15
CA GLY A 31 -12.08 -13.37 10.66
C GLY A 31 -13.07 -12.92 11.74
N ARG A 32 -12.67 -12.89 13.02
CA ARG A 32 -13.52 -12.38 14.10
C ARG A 32 -13.53 -10.85 14.11
N ALA A 33 -14.70 -10.25 13.88
CA ALA A 33 -14.89 -8.80 13.85
C ALA A 33 -14.66 -8.17 15.24
N ASP A 34 -15.25 -8.76 16.28
CA ASP A 34 -15.28 -8.17 17.63
C ASP A 34 -14.19 -8.77 18.53
N LEU A 35 -12.92 -8.55 18.18
CA LEU A 35 -11.81 -8.93 19.06
C LEU A 35 -11.55 -7.83 20.08
N PRO A 36 -11.47 -8.17 21.39
CA PRO A 36 -10.98 -7.24 22.40
C PRO A 36 -9.58 -6.72 22.04
N GLU A 37 -9.32 -5.46 22.39
CA GLU A 37 -8.06 -4.77 22.11
C GLU A 37 -6.84 -5.60 22.55
N LYS A 38 -6.90 -6.19 23.75
CA LYS A 38 -5.82 -7.05 24.27
C LYS A 38 -5.48 -8.25 23.36
N LEU A 39 -6.46 -8.86 22.70
CA LEU A 39 -6.20 -9.95 21.75
C LEU A 39 -5.65 -9.40 20.42
N LEU A 40 -6.10 -8.23 19.98
CA LEU A 40 -5.51 -7.55 18.81
C LEU A 40 -4.05 -7.18 19.04
N GLU A 41 -3.71 -6.70 20.24
CA GLU A 41 -2.34 -6.42 20.64
C GLU A 41 -1.50 -7.70 20.71
N GLY A 42 -2.07 -8.79 21.24
CA GLY A 42 -1.42 -10.11 21.25
C GLY A 42 -1.12 -10.62 19.84
N ILE A 43 -2.08 -10.52 18.91
CA ILE A 43 -1.86 -10.85 17.49
C ILE A 43 -0.80 -9.91 16.88
N ALA A 44 -0.85 -8.62 17.19
CA ALA A 44 0.11 -7.65 16.68
C ALA A 44 1.54 -7.93 17.16
N ALA A 45 1.73 -8.39 18.39
CA ALA A 45 3.03 -8.82 18.91
C ALA A 45 3.60 -10.03 18.14
N ARG A 46 2.74 -10.84 17.51
CA ARG A 46 3.14 -11.97 16.66
C ARG A 46 3.56 -11.55 15.24
N LEU A 47 3.42 -10.28 14.87
CA LEU A 47 4.08 -9.75 13.68
C LEU A 47 5.61 -9.83 13.80
N GLU A 48 6.15 -9.83 15.02
CA GLU A 48 7.59 -9.92 15.30
C GLU A 48 8.06 -11.31 15.73
N ASP A 49 7.21 -12.32 15.57
CA ASP A 49 7.54 -13.70 15.95
C ASP A 49 8.78 -14.21 15.20
N GLU A 50 9.58 -15.04 15.86
CA GLU A 50 10.74 -15.68 15.26
C GLU A 50 10.34 -16.61 14.11
N ASP A 51 9.17 -17.26 14.20
CA ASP A 51 8.70 -18.19 13.20
C ASP A 51 7.89 -17.47 12.11
N ARG A 52 8.32 -17.66 10.86
CA ARG A 52 7.68 -17.04 9.69
C ARG A 52 6.20 -17.43 9.53
N HIS A 53 5.79 -18.63 9.93
CA HIS A 53 4.41 -19.09 9.80
C HIS A 53 3.51 -18.36 10.79
N VAL A 54 4.00 -18.13 12.01
CA VAL A 54 3.33 -17.29 13.01
C VAL A 54 3.22 -15.84 12.52
N ARG A 55 4.30 -15.26 11.95
CA ARG A 55 4.25 -13.92 11.35
C ARG A 55 3.22 -13.81 10.22
N ARG A 56 3.13 -14.83 9.35
CA ARG A 56 2.14 -14.89 8.26
C ARG A 56 0.71 -14.91 8.81
N ALA A 57 0.45 -15.80 9.77
CA ALA A 57 -0.86 -15.91 10.41
C ALA A 57 -1.27 -14.58 11.05
N ALA A 58 -0.34 -13.89 11.73
CA ALA A 58 -0.60 -12.58 12.33
C ALA A 58 -1.05 -11.53 11.29
N ILE A 59 -0.37 -11.44 10.15
CA ILE A 59 -0.76 -10.52 9.09
C ILE A 59 -2.14 -10.89 8.53
N GLN A 60 -2.39 -12.18 8.28
CA GLN A 60 -3.68 -12.66 7.75
C GLN A 60 -4.85 -12.37 8.71
N ALA A 61 -4.63 -12.50 10.02
CA ALA A 61 -5.65 -12.20 11.03
C ALA A 61 -5.98 -10.70 11.14
N LEU A 62 -5.00 -9.84 10.82
CA LEU A 62 -5.19 -8.38 10.80
C LEU A 62 -5.68 -7.85 9.43
N GLN A 63 -5.50 -8.62 8.36
CA GLN A 63 -5.91 -8.24 7.01
C GLN A 63 -7.43 -8.00 6.91
N GLY A 64 -7.82 -6.97 6.14
CA GLY A 64 -9.23 -6.67 5.86
C GLY A 64 -9.99 -5.97 6.99
N ARG A 65 -9.38 -5.77 8.16
CA ARG A 65 -9.98 -5.01 9.25
C ARG A 65 -9.92 -3.51 8.96
N ALA A 66 -11.07 -2.85 8.85
CA ALA A 66 -11.15 -1.42 8.55
C ALA A 66 -10.45 -0.58 9.63
N ASP A 67 -10.83 -0.81 10.89
CA ASP A 67 -10.47 0.06 12.03
C ASP A 67 -9.20 -0.38 12.78
N LEU A 68 -8.15 -0.76 12.04
CA LEU A 68 -6.86 -1.05 12.68
C LEU A 68 -6.24 0.23 13.26
N PRO A 69 -5.84 0.24 14.54
CA PRO A 69 -5.07 1.34 15.10
C PRO A 69 -3.79 1.57 14.30
N LYS A 70 -3.37 2.84 14.21
CA LYS A 70 -2.15 3.24 13.48
C LYS A 70 -0.91 2.42 13.87
N LYS A 71 -0.74 2.10 15.16
CA LYS A 71 0.36 1.28 15.67
C LYS A 71 0.39 -0.14 15.06
N LEU A 72 -0.78 -0.74 14.83
CA LEU A 72 -0.89 -2.06 14.20
C LEU A 72 -0.55 -1.99 12.71
N LEU A 73 -0.97 -0.92 12.03
CA LEU A 73 -0.56 -0.66 10.64
C LEU A 73 0.96 -0.48 10.52
N GLU A 74 1.59 0.21 11.47
CA GLU A 74 3.04 0.36 11.54
C GLU A 74 3.74 -0.99 11.75
N GLY A 75 3.19 -1.87 12.60
CA GLY A 75 3.68 -3.24 12.76
C GLY A 75 3.61 -4.05 11.46
N ILE A 76 2.47 -4.01 10.76
CA ILE A 76 2.32 -4.67 9.44
C ILE A 76 3.33 -4.09 8.45
N ALA A 77 3.50 -2.76 8.42
CA ALA A 77 4.43 -2.13 7.50
C ALA A 77 5.91 -2.42 7.80
N ALA A 78 6.27 -2.69 9.05
CA ALA A 78 7.61 -3.17 9.38
C ALA A 78 7.92 -4.49 8.65
N ARG A 79 6.91 -5.33 8.39
CA ARG A 79 7.03 -6.60 7.65
C ARG A 79 7.25 -6.43 6.14
N LEU A 80 7.19 -5.21 5.60
CA LEU A 80 7.62 -4.93 4.21
C LEU A 80 9.10 -5.21 3.97
N LYS A 81 9.89 -5.30 5.05
CA LYS A 81 11.33 -5.61 5.05
C LYS A 81 11.64 -6.97 5.68
N ASP A 82 10.63 -7.80 5.92
CA ASP A 82 10.83 -9.14 6.48
C ASP A 82 11.77 -9.96 5.59
N GLU A 83 12.54 -10.87 6.19
CA GLU A 83 13.41 -11.79 5.45
C GLU A 83 12.62 -12.77 4.57
N ASP A 84 11.43 -13.17 5.02
CA ASP A 84 10.57 -14.12 4.33
C ASP A 84 9.75 -13.41 3.24
N GLY A 85 9.88 -13.90 2.00
CA GLY A 85 9.19 -13.30 0.87
C GLY A 85 7.66 -13.35 0.97
N HIS A 86 7.11 -14.39 1.59
CA HIS A 86 5.66 -14.53 1.71
C HIS A 86 5.11 -13.61 2.83
N VAL A 87 5.87 -13.40 3.91
CA VAL A 87 5.57 -12.38 4.92
C VAL A 87 5.55 -10.98 4.30
N ARG A 88 6.57 -10.62 3.51
CA ARG A 88 6.58 -9.33 2.77
C ARG A 88 5.36 -9.19 1.87
N TRP A 89 4.97 -10.27 1.19
CA TRP A 89 3.81 -10.28 0.29
C TRP A 89 2.50 -10.04 1.04
N LEU A 90 2.27 -10.77 2.14
CA LEU A 90 1.10 -10.57 2.99
C LEU A 90 1.04 -9.15 3.55
N ALA A 91 2.19 -8.60 3.97
CA ALA A 91 2.26 -7.25 4.53
C ALA A 91 1.78 -6.20 3.53
N ILE A 92 2.25 -6.28 2.27
CA ILE A 92 1.82 -5.35 1.22
C ILE A 92 0.33 -5.54 0.93
N LYS A 93 -0.13 -6.79 0.79
CA LYS A 93 -1.54 -7.11 0.53
C LYS A 93 -2.48 -6.64 1.66
N ALA A 94 -2.03 -6.66 2.92
CA ALA A 94 -2.82 -6.18 4.06
C ALA A 94 -2.93 -4.65 4.13
N LEU A 95 -2.01 -3.93 3.48
CA LEU A 95 -2.04 -2.47 3.37
C LEU A 95 -2.76 -1.99 2.11
N GLN A 96 -2.93 -2.85 1.10
CA GLN A 96 -3.65 -2.55 -0.13
C GLN A 96 -5.09 -2.09 0.12
N GLY A 97 -5.55 -1.11 -0.65
CA GLY A 97 -6.93 -0.58 -0.60
C GLY A 97 -7.23 0.35 0.58
N ARG A 98 -6.25 0.64 1.45
CA ARG A 98 -6.39 1.64 2.52
C ARG A 98 -6.09 3.02 1.95
N ALA A 99 -7.00 3.98 2.14
CA ALA A 99 -6.87 5.32 1.58
C ALA A 99 -5.94 6.27 2.36
N ASP A 100 -5.71 6.00 3.65
CA ASP A 100 -5.06 6.93 4.58
C ASP A 100 -3.85 6.30 5.29
N LEU A 101 -2.92 5.71 4.53
CA LEU A 101 -1.71 5.15 5.11
C LEU A 101 -0.76 6.28 5.59
N PRO A 102 -0.14 6.18 6.78
CA PRO A 102 0.81 7.18 7.24
C PRO A 102 1.99 7.33 6.27
N LYS A 103 2.47 8.56 6.08
CA LYS A 103 3.55 8.91 5.15
C LYS A 103 4.79 8.01 5.24
N LYS A 104 5.20 7.63 6.45
CA LYS A 104 6.35 6.73 6.69
C LYS A 104 6.15 5.36 6.04
N LEU A 105 4.92 4.85 6.00
CA LEU A 105 4.56 3.59 5.37
C LEU A 105 4.63 3.70 3.85
N LEU A 106 4.16 4.82 3.30
CA LEU A 106 4.20 5.07 1.85
C LEU A 106 5.62 5.04 1.29
N LYS A 107 6.63 5.53 2.03
CA LYS A 107 8.06 5.37 1.66
C LYS A 107 8.48 3.91 1.54
N GLY A 108 8.07 3.07 2.50
CA GLY A 108 8.37 1.63 2.49
C GLY A 108 7.72 0.90 1.32
N ILE A 109 6.48 1.29 0.97
CA ILE A 109 5.76 0.78 -0.20
C ILE A 109 6.40 1.27 -1.50
N ALA A 110 6.75 2.54 -1.60
CA ALA A 110 7.43 3.11 -2.77
C ALA A 110 8.78 2.45 -3.05
N ALA A 111 9.51 2.03 -2.01
CA ALA A 111 10.73 1.24 -2.15
C ALA A 111 10.53 -0.15 -2.79
N ARG A 112 9.28 -0.57 -3.05
CA ARG A 112 8.95 -1.84 -3.75
C ARG A 112 8.61 -1.63 -5.22
N LEU A 113 8.53 -0.39 -5.71
CA LEU A 113 8.31 -0.09 -7.13
C LEU A 113 9.43 -0.60 -8.03
N GLU A 114 10.61 -0.86 -7.47
CA GLU A 114 11.77 -1.42 -8.17
C GLU A 114 12.11 -2.84 -7.68
N ASP A 115 11.21 -3.52 -6.96
CA ASP A 115 11.45 -4.89 -6.52
C ASP A 115 11.68 -5.82 -7.72
N LYS A 116 12.59 -6.79 -7.56
CA LYS A 116 12.92 -7.75 -8.60
C LYS A 116 11.72 -8.60 -9.03
N HIS A 117 10.80 -8.90 -8.12
CA HIS A 117 9.60 -9.65 -8.46
C HIS A 117 8.48 -8.72 -8.92
N TRP A 118 7.91 -9.01 -10.08
CA TRP A 118 6.88 -8.18 -10.72
C TRP A 118 5.67 -7.93 -9.83
N TYR A 119 5.27 -8.92 -9.05
CA TYR A 119 4.09 -8.82 -8.21
C TYR A 119 4.25 -7.78 -7.09
N PHE A 120 5.44 -7.68 -6.48
CA PHE A 120 5.71 -6.65 -5.46
C PHE A 120 5.62 -5.24 -6.03
N ARG A 121 6.09 -5.04 -7.26
CA ARG A 121 5.94 -3.77 -7.97
C ARG A 121 4.47 -3.45 -8.19
N GLN A 122 3.69 -4.41 -8.69
CA GLN A 122 2.27 -4.20 -8.97
C GLN A 122 1.48 -3.80 -7.73
N VAL A 123 1.58 -4.55 -6.63
CA VAL A 123 0.80 -4.22 -5.44
C VAL A 123 1.28 -2.92 -4.78
N ALA A 124 2.56 -2.57 -4.93
CA ALA A 124 3.05 -1.26 -4.51
C ALA A 124 2.38 -0.12 -5.29
N ILE A 125 2.22 -0.27 -6.61
CA ILE A 125 1.48 0.69 -7.44
C ILE A 125 0.04 0.77 -6.97
N GLU A 126 -0.67 -0.37 -6.91
CA GLU A 126 -2.08 -0.44 -6.51
C GLU A 126 -2.32 0.20 -5.14
N THR A 127 -1.39 0.01 -4.19
CA THR A 127 -1.49 0.61 -2.87
C THR A 127 -1.25 2.12 -2.88
N LEU A 128 -0.27 2.60 -3.65
CA LEU A 128 0.03 4.04 -3.78
C LEU A 128 -1.10 4.79 -4.50
N ILE A 129 -1.66 4.23 -5.57
CA ILE A 129 -2.76 4.88 -6.31
C ILE A 129 -4.08 4.88 -5.53
N SER A 130 -4.23 3.97 -4.57
CA SER A 130 -5.41 3.92 -3.70
C SER A 130 -5.38 4.95 -2.57
N GLN A 131 -4.29 5.70 -2.40
CA GLN A 131 -4.21 6.75 -1.37
C GLN A 131 -5.05 7.96 -1.75
N ALA A 132 -5.78 8.54 -0.79
CA ALA A 132 -6.54 9.77 -1.01
C ALA A 132 -5.63 10.96 -1.36
N ALA A 133 -4.39 10.95 -0.85
CA ALA A 133 -3.34 11.90 -1.22
C ALA A 133 -1.96 11.26 -1.14
N LEU A 134 -1.13 11.46 -2.16
CA LEU A 134 0.27 11.04 -2.14
C LEU A 134 1.18 12.19 -1.67
N PRO A 135 2.03 11.98 -0.65
CA PRO A 135 2.99 12.98 -0.20
C PRO A 135 4.22 12.96 -1.12
N LEU A 136 4.09 13.48 -2.34
CA LEU A 136 5.14 13.35 -3.36
C LEU A 136 6.49 13.96 -2.95
N ASP A 137 6.49 15.04 -2.17
CA ASP A 137 7.73 15.61 -1.61
C ASP A 137 8.50 14.57 -0.77
N ASP A 138 7.76 13.79 0.03
CA ASP A 138 8.30 12.68 0.82
C ASP A 138 8.69 11.48 -0.06
N LEU A 139 8.10 11.33 -1.25
CA LEU A 139 8.38 10.24 -2.19
C LEU A 139 9.30 10.65 -3.34
N SER A 140 9.92 11.84 -3.29
CA SER A 140 10.81 12.38 -4.33
C SER A 140 11.92 11.41 -4.74
N SER A 141 12.52 10.70 -3.78
CA SER A 141 13.52 9.65 -4.05
C SER A 141 12.98 8.46 -4.87
N TYR A 142 11.67 8.30 -4.94
CA TYR A 142 10.96 7.28 -5.70
C TYR A 142 10.15 7.87 -6.87
N ALA A 143 10.33 9.14 -7.23
CA ALA A 143 9.57 9.79 -8.29
C ALA A 143 9.71 9.08 -9.64
N LYS A 144 10.95 8.73 -10.03
CA LYS A 144 11.24 8.01 -11.28
C LYS A 144 10.61 6.61 -11.33
N PRO A 145 10.79 5.73 -10.32
CA PRO A 145 10.13 4.43 -10.36
C PRO A 145 8.62 4.52 -10.24
N LEU A 146 8.08 5.47 -9.46
CA LEU A 146 6.63 5.72 -9.40
C LEU A 146 6.09 6.09 -10.77
N TYR A 147 6.76 7.00 -11.46
CA TYR A 147 6.43 7.38 -12.82
C TYR A 147 6.44 6.20 -13.79
N LYS A 148 7.54 5.44 -13.83
CA LYS A 148 7.67 4.27 -14.71
C LYS A 148 6.56 3.26 -14.46
N ALA A 149 6.22 3.07 -13.19
CA ALA A 149 5.21 2.10 -12.77
C ALA A 149 3.79 2.57 -13.15
N LEU A 150 3.47 3.85 -12.96
CA LEU A 150 2.22 4.44 -13.45
C LEU A 150 2.12 4.37 -14.97
N LEU A 151 3.18 4.72 -15.71
CA LEU A 151 3.20 4.59 -17.17
C LEU A 151 2.99 3.14 -17.62
N GLN A 152 3.54 2.15 -16.92
CA GLN A 152 3.26 0.75 -17.23
C GLN A 152 1.80 0.37 -17.00
N GLU A 153 1.17 0.91 -15.95
CA GLU A 153 -0.26 0.69 -15.70
C GLU A 153 -1.18 1.42 -16.68
N SER A 154 -0.75 2.52 -17.32
CA SER A 154 -1.57 3.22 -18.33
C SER A 154 -1.80 2.38 -19.58
N PHE A 155 -0.89 1.46 -19.87
CA PHE A 155 -1.07 0.51 -20.97
C PHE A 155 -2.01 -0.64 -20.62
N LYS A 156 -2.38 -0.79 -19.33
CA LYS A 156 -3.32 -1.80 -18.83
C LYS A 156 -4.69 -1.21 -18.45
N GLN A 157 -4.73 0.06 -18.04
CA GLN A 157 -5.91 0.79 -17.57
C GLN A 157 -5.90 2.23 -18.11
N HIS A 158 -7.07 2.86 -18.30
CA HIS A 158 -7.13 4.25 -18.76
C HIS A 158 -6.53 5.20 -17.70
N LEU A 159 -5.35 5.76 -17.99
CA LEU A 159 -4.76 6.88 -17.25
C LEU A 159 -4.90 8.16 -18.05
N TYR A 160 -5.28 9.25 -17.37
CA TYR A 160 -5.29 10.59 -17.96
C TYR A 160 -4.57 11.58 -17.05
N LEU A 161 -3.89 12.55 -17.66
CA LEU A 161 -3.26 13.67 -16.97
C LEU A 161 -4.06 14.94 -17.23
N TYR A 162 -4.30 15.73 -16.20
CA TYR A 162 -5.01 17.01 -16.32
C TYR A 162 -4.23 18.11 -15.62
N ASP A 163 -3.97 19.23 -16.30
CA ASP A 163 -3.26 20.39 -15.73
C ASP A 163 -4.16 21.63 -15.77
N SER A 164 -4.79 21.95 -14.63
CA SER A 164 -5.74 23.08 -14.50
C SER A 164 -5.41 24.00 -13.31
N GLY A 165 -4.13 24.22 -13.05
CA GLY A 165 -3.64 25.01 -11.90
C GLY A 165 -3.24 24.13 -10.71
N ASN A 166 -3.80 22.92 -10.63
CA ASN A 166 -3.21 21.75 -9.97
C ASN A 166 -3.09 20.65 -11.04
N THR A 167 -1.99 19.90 -11.03
CA THR A 167 -1.81 18.79 -11.97
C THR A 167 -2.37 17.53 -11.33
N PHE A 168 -3.11 16.70 -12.06
CA PHE A 168 -3.69 15.48 -11.54
C PHE A 168 -3.31 14.28 -12.38
N ILE A 169 -3.01 13.14 -11.74
CA ILE A 169 -2.93 11.84 -12.40
C ILE A 169 -4.25 11.11 -12.11
N GLY A 170 -5.08 10.95 -13.14
CA GLY A 170 -6.32 10.18 -13.07
C GLY A 170 -6.05 8.69 -13.27
N VAL A 171 -6.54 7.85 -12.35
CA VAL A 171 -6.52 6.38 -12.45
C VAL A 171 -7.93 5.84 -12.37
N SER A 172 -8.47 5.32 -13.46
CA SER A 172 -9.87 4.88 -13.55
C SER A 172 -10.88 5.99 -13.13
N LEU A 173 -11.53 5.88 -11.95
CA LEU A 173 -12.52 6.81 -11.40
C LEU A 173 -11.96 7.83 -10.38
N GLY A 174 -10.66 7.76 -10.05
CA GLY A 174 -10.01 8.62 -9.05
C GLY A 174 -8.97 9.57 -9.66
N HIS A 175 -8.60 10.61 -8.92
CA HIS A 175 -7.55 11.57 -9.30
C HIS A 175 -6.56 11.78 -8.15
N ILE A 176 -5.27 11.89 -8.46
CA ILE A 176 -4.19 12.21 -7.51
C ILE A 176 -3.69 13.62 -7.79
N SER A 177 -3.84 14.55 -6.85
CA SER A 177 -3.36 15.94 -6.96
C SER A 177 -1.84 16.05 -6.78
N LEU A 178 -1.17 16.74 -7.70
CA LEU A 178 0.21 17.22 -7.61
C LEU A 178 0.19 18.69 -7.16
N SER A 179 1.01 19.07 -6.19
CA SER A 179 1.02 20.42 -5.61
C SER A 179 1.95 21.39 -6.36
N SER A 180 1.66 22.68 -6.26
CA SER A 180 2.34 23.76 -7.01
C SER A 180 3.84 23.93 -6.67
N ARG A 181 4.32 23.39 -5.54
CA ARG A 181 5.74 23.45 -5.12
C ARG A 181 6.66 22.52 -5.93
N GLN A 182 6.10 21.68 -6.79
CA GLN A 182 6.77 20.56 -7.46
C GLN A 182 7.19 20.88 -8.91
N TYR A 183 7.33 22.16 -9.28
CA TYR A 183 7.48 22.62 -10.67
C TYR A 183 8.67 22.00 -11.44
N HIS A 184 9.78 21.68 -10.77
CA HIS A 184 10.95 21.03 -11.39
C HIS A 184 10.74 19.51 -11.62
N GLU A 185 10.13 18.81 -10.67
CA GLU A 185 9.81 17.38 -10.81
C GLU A 185 8.61 17.17 -11.75
N LYS A 186 7.66 18.12 -11.77
CA LYS A 186 6.56 18.24 -12.74
C LYS A 186 7.09 18.30 -14.16
N GLY A 187 8.10 19.13 -14.44
CA GLY A 187 8.73 19.22 -15.76
C GLY A 187 9.38 17.91 -16.21
N VAL A 188 10.05 17.20 -15.29
CA VAL A 188 10.66 15.90 -15.60
C VAL A 188 9.61 14.85 -15.94
N VAL A 189 8.53 14.76 -15.15
CA VAL A 189 7.43 13.82 -15.40
C VAL A 189 6.70 14.14 -16.70
N VAL A 190 6.38 15.42 -16.94
CA VAL A 190 5.72 15.87 -18.18
C VAL A 190 6.60 15.64 -19.41
N ASN A 191 7.90 15.95 -19.35
CA ASN A 191 8.82 15.73 -20.47
C ASN A 191 8.97 14.24 -20.79
N LEU A 192 9.06 13.37 -19.78
CA LEU A 192 9.13 11.92 -20.00
C LEU A 192 7.83 11.34 -20.57
N LEU A 193 6.68 11.96 -20.28
CA LEU A 193 5.38 11.59 -20.87
C LEU A 193 5.33 12.00 -22.34
N VAL A 194 5.74 13.23 -22.65
CA VAL A 194 5.79 13.75 -24.02
C VAL A 194 6.77 12.94 -24.88
N GLU A 195 7.96 12.60 -24.36
CA GLU A 195 8.93 11.71 -25.03
C GLU A 195 8.38 10.30 -25.35
N LYS A 196 7.30 9.88 -24.68
CA LYS A 196 6.66 8.57 -24.85
C LYS A 196 5.28 8.64 -25.50
N GLY A 197 4.95 9.77 -26.12
CA GLY A 197 3.75 9.95 -26.94
C GLY A 197 2.56 10.58 -26.22
N ALA A 198 2.71 11.06 -24.98
CA ALA A 198 1.64 11.81 -24.32
C ALA A 198 1.55 13.24 -24.86
N ILE A 199 0.35 13.70 -25.17
CA ILE A 199 0.12 15.08 -25.61
C ILE A 199 -0.10 15.96 -24.37
N ALA A 200 0.83 16.85 -24.07
CA ALA A 200 0.63 17.86 -23.03
C ALA A 200 -0.28 18.98 -23.56
N VAL A 201 -1.51 19.10 -23.03
CA VAL A 201 -2.44 20.17 -23.41
C VAL A 201 -2.37 21.30 -22.38
N ALA A 202 -1.79 22.43 -22.78
CA ALA A 202 -1.88 23.66 -22.03
C ALA A 202 -3.23 24.35 -22.29
N LYS A 203 -3.66 25.14 -21.30
CA LYS A 203 -4.99 25.71 -21.11
C LYS A 203 -5.38 26.77 -22.14
N ASP A 204 -5.43 26.44 -23.43
CA ASP A 204 -6.11 27.26 -24.43
C ASP A 204 -7.32 26.50 -25.01
N GLY A 205 -8.34 26.39 -24.17
CA GLY A 205 -9.70 26.75 -24.59
C GLY A 205 -10.52 25.79 -25.46
N ILE A 206 -10.19 24.50 -25.59
CA ILE A 206 -11.11 23.57 -26.28
C ILE A 206 -11.36 22.32 -25.43
N GLN A 207 -12.63 22.13 -25.05
CA GLN A 207 -13.15 20.87 -24.51
C GLN A 207 -12.93 19.76 -25.54
N GLN A 208 -12.00 18.84 -25.24
CA GLN A 208 -11.91 17.53 -25.89
C GLN A 208 -11.63 16.45 -24.82
N PRO A 209 -11.95 15.17 -25.12
CA PRO A 209 -12.06 14.11 -24.12
C PRO A 209 -10.74 13.81 -23.40
N PRO A 210 -10.75 13.00 -22.31
CA PRO A 210 -9.54 12.68 -21.55
C PRO A 210 -8.43 12.14 -22.45
N LEU A 211 -7.18 12.46 -22.09
CA LEU A 211 -5.97 12.00 -22.78
C LEU A 211 -6.07 10.49 -23.08
N HIS A 212 -6.06 10.13 -24.36
CA HIS A 212 -5.84 8.77 -24.80
C HIS A 212 -4.35 8.58 -25.05
N LEU A 213 -3.69 7.79 -24.20
CA LEU A 213 -2.35 7.28 -24.49
C LEU A 213 -2.50 6.17 -25.54
N VAL A 214 -2.41 6.54 -26.82
CA VAL A 214 -2.31 5.57 -27.91
C VAL A 214 -0.84 5.16 -27.98
N GLY A 215 -0.54 3.93 -27.57
CA GLY A 215 0.79 3.36 -27.75
C GLY A 215 1.04 3.10 -29.22
N GLU A 216 2.04 3.75 -29.81
CA GLU A 216 2.59 3.32 -31.10
C GLU A 216 3.67 2.25 -30.86
N ASN A 217 3.30 1.02 -31.22
CA ASN A 217 4.05 -0.24 -31.44
C ASN A 217 5.02 -0.76 -30.36
#